data_AF-A0A0F3M9N9-F1
#
_entry.id   AF-A0A0F3M9N9-F1
#
_cell.length_a   1.000
_cell.length_b   1.000
_cell.length_c   1.000
_cell.angle_alpha   90.00
_cell.angle_beta   90.00
_cell.angle_gamma   90.00
#
_symmetry.space_group_name_H-M   'P 1'
#
loop_
_entity.id
_entity.type
_entity.pdbx_description
1 polymer ?
#
loop_
_entity_poly.entity_id
_entity_poly.type
_entity_poly.pdbx_seq_one_letter_code
_entity_poly.pdbx_strand_id
1 'polypeptide(L)'
;MLKSAKKASKICFGGLPLVKNSERLHILITGTTGTGKTNMLNELLPQIRLHKDRAIIVDTTGAFTDRFFDSKCDKLLNPFEKNSEQWLPWNDCFEAADFHDIASSFSNYTPKLDDFFAKNAELVLSEALKLYKDDKDIIKLIHTIIYSDNRQFAKAFRNTAVSGIISESALETSAGIQSTLGKNITSLQ
;
A
#
# COMPACT_ATOMS: atom_id res chain seq x y z
N MET A 1 -22.44 30.17 16.80
CA MET A 1 -23.49 29.40 16.10
C MET A 1 -23.36 27.88 16.30
N LEU A 2 -22.24 27.22 15.96
CA LEU A 2 -22.10 25.76 16.18
C LEU A 2 -22.03 25.35 17.66
N LYS A 3 -21.24 26.07 18.47
CA LYS A 3 -21.08 25.80 19.91
C LYS A 3 -22.42 25.95 20.67
N SER A 4 -23.13 27.05 20.45
CA SER A 4 -24.45 27.31 21.04
C SER A 4 -25.50 26.28 20.61
N ALA A 5 -25.42 25.77 19.38
CA ALA A 5 -26.32 24.74 18.87
C ALA A 5 -25.89 23.29 19.21
N LYS A 6 -24.83 23.08 20.02
CA LYS A 6 -24.25 21.76 20.33
C LYS A 6 -23.86 20.93 19.09
N LYS A 7 -23.49 21.60 17.99
CA LYS A 7 -23.09 21.02 16.69
C LYS A 7 -21.60 21.21 16.36
N ALA A 8 -20.79 21.68 17.32
CA ALA A 8 -19.35 21.82 17.12
C ALA A 8 -18.62 20.47 17.28
N SER A 9 -17.73 20.16 16.34
CA SER A 9 -16.78 19.04 16.46
C SER A 9 -15.66 19.36 17.44
N LYS A 10 -14.96 18.29 17.86
CA LYS A 10 -13.70 18.37 18.62
C LYS A 10 -12.51 18.79 17.76
N ILE A 11 -12.64 18.69 16.43
CA ILE A 11 -11.64 19.12 15.44
C ILE A 11 -11.91 20.58 15.06
N CYS A 12 -10.85 21.39 15.10
CA CYS A 12 -10.84 22.80 14.73
C CYS A 12 -9.74 23.11 13.72
N PHE A 13 -9.97 24.12 12.88
CA PHE A 13 -8.95 24.75 12.04
C PHE A 13 -9.01 26.27 12.22
N GLY A 14 -7.89 26.92 12.49
CA GLY A 14 -7.85 28.36 12.80
C GLY A 14 -8.78 28.75 13.96
N GLY A 15 -8.99 27.85 14.93
CA GLY A 15 -9.93 28.05 16.03
C GLY A 15 -11.42 27.90 15.67
N LEU A 16 -11.74 27.59 14.41
CA LEU A 16 -13.10 27.32 13.96
C LEU A 16 -13.39 25.81 14.02
N PRO A 17 -14.39 25.36 14.81
CA PRO A 17 -14.74 23.95 14.88
C PRO A 17 -15.43 23.50 13.60
N LEU A 18 -15.15 22.27 13.17
CA LEU A 18 -15.94 21.58 12.14
C LEU A 18 -17.37 21.29 12.63
N VAL A 19 -18.23 20.87 11.72
CA VAL A 19 -19.54 20.33 12.06
C VAL A 19 -19.33 18.97 12.76
N LYS A 20 -20.01 18.77 13.89
CA LYS A 20 -19.93 17.51 14.64
C LYS A 20 -20.18 16.30 13.74
N ASN A 21 -19.33 15.29 13.83
CA ASN A 21 -19.34 14.05 13.05
C ASN A 21 -18.98 14.19 11.56
N SER A 22 -18.68 15.41 11.05
CA SER A 22 -18.29 15.58 9.65
C SER A 22 -16.90 15.03 9.35
N GLU A 23 -16.08 14.77 10.36
CA GLU A 23 -14.75 14.18 10.19
C GLU A 23 -14.77 12.78 9.54
N ARG A 24 -15.91 12.09 9.58
CA ARG A 24 -16.12 10.78 8.93
C ARG A 24 -16.46 10.87 7.45
N LEU A 25 -16.67 12.07 6.92
CA LEU A 25 -17.05 12.32 5.53
C LEU A 25 -15.84 12.64 4.64
N HIS A 26 -14.63 12.46 5.15
CA HIS A 26 -13.37 12.92 4.57
C HIS A 26 -13.26 14.46 4.49
N ILE A 27 -12.03 14.95 4.43
CA ILE A 27 -11.73 16.38 4.32
C ILE A 27 -10.80 16.57 3.11
N LEU A 28 -11.23 17.39 2.15
CA LEU A 28 -10.40 17.81 1.03
C LEU A 28 -9.79 19.19 1.34
N ILE A 29 -8.47 19.26 1.50
CA ILE A 29 -7.73 20.51 1.67
C ILE A 29 -7.07 20.85 0.33
N THR A 30 -7.42 22.00 -0.24
CA THR A 30 -6.91 22.45 -1.54
C THR A 30 -6.30 23.86 -1.44
N GLY A 31 -5.34 24.18 -2.30
CA GLY A 31 -4.64 25.46 -2.35
C GLY A 31 -3.29 25.36 -3.06
N THR A 32 -2.78 26.48 -3.57
CA THR A 32 -1.44 26.53 -4.23
C THR A 32 -0.31 26.35 -3.21
N THR A 33 0.92 26.20 -3.67
CA THR A 33 2.10 26.13 -2.77
C THR A 33 2.19 27.40 -1.92
N GLY A 34 2.50 27.23 -0.62
CA GLY A 34 2.59 28.36 0.32
C GLY A 34 1.26 28.83 0.94
N THR A 35 0.11 28.29 0.53
CA THR A 35 -1.21 28.71 1.05
C THR A 35 -1.57 28.16 2.43
N GLY A 36 -0.68 27.39 3.06
CA GLY A 36 -0.88 26.91 4.44
C GLY A 36 -1.51 25.52 4.58
N LYS A 37 -1.59 24.70 3.52
CA LYS A 37 -2.05 23.29 3.62
C LYS A 37 -1.31 22.50 4.71
N THR A 38 0.02 22.61 4.75
CA THR A 38 0.85 21.99 5.78
C THR A 38 0.56 22.55 7.17
N ASN A 39 0.24 23.84 7.29
CA ASN A 39 -0.13 24.44 8.57
C ASN A 39 -1.45 23.87 9.10
N MET A 40 -2.42 23.60 8.23
CA MET A 40 -3.66 22.91 8.64
C MET A 40 -3.37 21.51 9.18
N LEU A 41 -2.49 20.74 8.54
CA LEU A 41 -2.09 19.42 9.06
C LEU A 41 -1.34 19.53 10.39
N ASN A 42 -0.46 20.52 10.53
CA ASN A 42 0.23 20.82 11.80
C ASN A 42 -0.72 21.20 12.93
N GLU A 43 -1.89 21.76 12.64
CA GLU A 43 -2.95 22.03 13.60
C GLU A 43 -3.77 20.78 13.92
N LEU A 44 -4.01 19.92 12.92
CA LEU A 44 -4.84 18.72 13.04
C LEU A 44 -4.17 17.60 13.85
N LEU A 45 -2.90 17.28 13.56
CA LEU A 45 -2.23 16.12 14.18
C LEU A 45 -2.15 16.20 15.72
N PRO A 46 -1.83 17.36 16.34
CA PRO A 46 -1.90 17.50 17.80
C PRO A 46 -3.31 17.26 18.36
N GLN A 47 -4.36 17.63 17.63
CA GLN A 47 -5.74 17.39 18.07
C GLN A 47 -6.07 15.90 18.03
N ILE A 48 -5.67 15.18 16.97
CA ILE A 48 -5.83 13.71 16.89
C ILE A 48 -5.16 13.05 18.10
N ARG A 49 -3.91 13.42 18.40
CA ARG A 49 -3.16 12.93 19.57
C ARG A 49 -3.88 13.26 20.89
N LEU A 50 -4.27 14.52 21.08
CA LEU A 50 -4.96 14.99 22.29
C LEU A 50 -6.24 14.19 22.56
N HIS A 51 -6.98 13.86 21.51
CA HIS A 51 -8.22 13.10 21.60
C HIS A 51 -8.01 11.58 21.65
N LYS A 52 -6.75 11.11 21.65
CA LYS A 52 -6.37 9.69 21.60
C LYS A 52 -6.94 8.94 20.39
N ASP A 53 -7.17 9.66 19.30
CA ASP A 53 -7.50 9.07 18.01
C ASP A 53 -6.22 8.53 17.33
N ARG A 54 -6.37 7.73 16.27
CA ARG A 54 -5.25 7.18 15.48
C ARG A 54 -5.22 7.82 14.10
N ALA A 55 -4.03 7.96 13.55
CA ALA A 55 -3.82 8.42 12.17
C ALA A 55 -2.75 7.58 11.48
N ILE A 56 -2.92 7.39 10.17
CA ILE A 56 -1.86 6.94 9.25
C ILE A 56 -1.45 8.18 8.45
N ILE A 57 -0.16 8.48 8.45
CA ILE A 57 0.39 9.68 7.82
C ILE A 57 1.33 9.23 6.71
N VAL A 58 1.02 9.63 5.47
CA VAL A 58 1.94 9.47 4.34
C VAL A 58 2.83 10.70 4.31
N ASP A 59 4.01 10.59 4.91
CA ASP A 59 4.97 11.70 5.02
C ASP A 59 6.14 11.50 4.05
N THR A 60 6.00 12.06 2.85
CA THR A 60 7.03 11.96 1.80
C THR A 60 8.24 12.86 2.06
N THR A 61 8.19 13.74 3.05
CA THR A 61 9.26 14.72 3.32
C THR A 61 9.99 14.49 4.65
N GLY A 62 9.43 13.67 5.53
CA GLY A 62 9.91 13.47 6.89
C GLY A 62 9.50 14.58 7.88
N ALA A 63 8.92 15.69 7.40
CA ALA A 63 8.64 16.86 8.23
C ALA A 63 7.62 16.60 9.36
N PHE A 64 6.68 15.68 9.17
CA PHE A 64 5.73 15.31 10.22
C PHE A 64 6.34 14.28 11.18
N THR A 65 7.15 13.37 10.65
CA THR A 65 7.91 12.41 11.44
C THR A 65 8.84 13.15 12.40
N ASP A 66 9.68 14.05 11.89
CA ASP A 66 10.61 14.86 12.69
C ASP A 66 9.92 15.67 13.80
N ARG A 67 8.70 16.14 13.52
CA ARG A 67 7.97 17.03 14.43
C ARG A 67 7.11 16.30 15.45
N PHE A 68 6.48 15.18 15.08
CA PHE A 68 5.39 14.58 15.85
C PHE A 68 5.60 13.12 16.22
N PHE A 69 6.58 12.42 15.64
CA PHE A 69 6.83 11.02 15.91
C PHE A 69 7.35 10.82 17.34
N ASP A 70 6.73 9.92 18.08
CA ASP A 70 7.15 9.45 19.39
C ASP A 70 7.43 7.95 19.33
N SER A 71 8.71 7.58 19.38
CA SER A 71 9.18 6.19 19.30
C SER A 71 8.64 5.28 20.41
N LYS A 72 8.05 5.84 21.48
CA LYS A 72 7.43 5.05 22.55
C LYS A 72 6.05 4.51 22.18
N CYS A 73 5.36 5.12 21.22
CA CYS A 73 3.97 4.76 20.91
C CYS A 73 3.61 4.78 19.43
N ASP A 74 4.42 5.39 18.58
CA ASP A 74 4.21 5.44 17.14
C ASP A 74 4.98 4.36 16.41
N LYS A 75 4.47 4.02 15.24
CA LYS A 75 5.08 3.08 14.30
C LYS A 75 5.53 3.83 13.06
N LEU A 76 6.78 3.60 12.67
CA LEU A 76 7.34 4.11 11.42
C LEU A 76 7.42 2.94 10.43
N LEU A 77 7.02 3.16 9.18
CA LEU A 77 7.22 2.21 8.09
C LEU A 77 8.04 2.90 6.99
N ASN A 78 9.35 2.72 7.02
CA ASN A 78 10.31 3.26 6.09
C ASN A 78 11.47 2.26 5.90
N PRO A 79 11.68 1.69 4.70
CA PRO A 79 12.70 0.67 4.46
C PRO A 79 14.14 1.17 4.64
N PHE A 80 14.36 2.48 4.67
CA PHE A 80 15.68 3.08 4.84
C PHE A 80 16.01 3.43 6.29
N GLU A 81 15.07 3.28 7.22
CA GLU A 81 15.22 3.63 8.63
C GLU A 81 15.44 2.41 9.51
N LYS A 82 16.55 2.42 10.28
CA LYS A 82 17.01 1.24 11.03
C LYS A 82 16.02 0.71 12.06
N ASN A 83 15.26 1.60 12.69
CA ASN A 83 14.31 1.26 13.76
C ASN A 83 12.84 1.32 13.29
N SER A 84 12.62 1.25 11.98
CA SER A 84 11.29 1.12 11.38
C SER A 84 10.70 -0.26 11.64
N GLU A 85 9.37 -0.35 11.60
CA GLU A 85 8.65 -1.60 11.48
C GLU A 85 9.11 -2.34 10.22
N GLN A 86 9.25 -3.66 10.34
CA GLN A 86 9.52 -4.56 9.23
C GLN A 86 8.20 -5.12 8.72
N TRP A 87 7.95 -4.95 7.44
CA TRP A 87 6.74 -5.42 6.78
C TRP A 87 7.10 -6.22 5.54
N LEU A 88 6.44 -7.36 5.37
CA LEU A 88 6.37 -8.11 4.14
C LEU A 88 4.89 -8.28 3.75
N PRO A 89 4.59 -8.50 2.46
CA PRO A 89 3.22 -8.76 2.00
C PRO A 89 2.47 -9.85 2.81
N TRP A 90 3.19 -10.88 3.27
CA TRP A 90 2.64 -11.98 4.08
C TRP A 90 2.20 -11.58 5.50
N ASN A 91 2.58 -10.39 6.00
CA ASN A 91 2.16 -9.92 7.32
C ASN A 91 0.65 -9.62 7.38
N ASP A 92 0.03 -9.35 6.23
CA ASP A 92 -1.40 -9.03 6.10
C ASP A 92 -2.20 -10.17 5.45
N CYS A 93 -1.60 -11.35 5.25
CA CYS A 93 -2.26 -12.51 4.66
C CYS A 93 -2.60 -13.57 5.72
N PHE A 94 -3.88 -13.71 6.08
CA PHE A 94 -4.41 -14.67 7.04
C PHE A 94 -5.29 -15.74 6.38
N GLU A 95 -6.03 -15.37 5.35
CA GLU A 95 -6.91 -16.22 4.57
C GLU A 95 -6.51 -16.28 3.10
N ALA A 96 -7.10 -17.21 2.35
CA ALA A 96 -6.78 -17.40 0.93
C ALA A 96 -7.08 -16.16 0.05
N ALA A 97 -8.08 -15.36 0.44
CA ALA A 97 -8.47 -14.14 -0.26
C ALA A 97 -7.45 -13.01 -0.10
N ASP A 98 -6.78 -12.92 1.06
CA ASP A 98 -5.86 -11.82 1.36
C ASP A 98 -4.67 -11.77 0.39
N PHE A 99 -4.22 -12.93 -0.11
CA PHE A 99 -3.17 -12.99 -1.12
C PHE A 99 -3.57 -12.31 -2.43
N HIS A 100 -4.85 -12.33 -2.78
CA HIS A 100 -5.37 -11.64 -3.95
C HIS A 100 -5.48 -10.14 -3.67
N ASP A 101 -6.01 -9.76 -2.50
CA ASP A 101 -6.15 -8.36 -2.12
C ASP A 101 -4.80 -7.64 -2.05
N ILE A 102 -3.80 -8.29 -1.44
CA ILE A 102 -2.42 -7.78 -1.40
C ILE A 102 -1.82 -7.70 -2.80
N ALA A 103 -2.00 -8.72 -3.65
CA ALA A 103 -1.51 -8.67 -5.04
C ALA A 103 -2.14 -7.52 -5.84
N SER A 104 -3.44 -7.28 -5.67
CA SER A 104 -4.16 -6.19 -6.34
C SER A 104 -3.64 -4.80 -5.94
N SER A 105 -3.10 -4.66 -4.73
CA SER A 105 -2.52 -3.40 -4.24
C SER A 105 -1.22 -3.02 -4.96
N PHE A 106 -0.52 -3.98 -5.58
CA PHE A 106 0.64 -3.74 -6.44
C PHE A 106 0.27 -3.57 -7.91
N SER A 107 -0.99 -3.82 -8.27
CA SER A 107 -1.47 -3.83 -9.65
C SER A 107 -2.07 -2.48 -10.04
N ASN A 108 -1.86 -2.08 -11.29
CA ASN A 108 -2.59 -0.98 -11.91
C ASN A 108 -3.82 -1.47 -12.70
N TYR A 109 -4.20 -2.74 -12.55
CA TYR A 109 -5.36 -3.30 -13.25
C TYR A 109 -6.63 -2.54 -12.85
N THR A 110 -7.42 -2.17 -13.86
CA THR A 110 -8.76 -1.68 -13.63
C THR A 110 -9.73 -2.44 -14.55
N PRO A 111 -10.89 -2.89 -14.06
CA PRO A 111 -11.86 -3.62 -14.89
C PRO A 111 -12.35 -2.85 -16.11
N LYS A 112 -12.21 -1.50 -16.11
CA LYS A 112 -12.60 -0.64 -17.24
C LYS A 112 -11.64 -0.73 -18.43
N LEU A 113 -10.35 -1.00 -18.17
CA LEU A 113 -9.33 -1.09 -19.21
C LEU A 113 -9.18 -2.51 -19.77
N ASP A 114 -9.63 -3.53 -19.01
CA ASP A 114 -9.53 -4.96 -19.33
C ASP A 114 -8.16 -5.39 -19.89
N ASP A 115 -7.10 -4.90 -19.26
CA ASP A 115 -5.73 -5.23 -19.66
C ASP A 115 -5.39 -6.68 -19.27
N PHE A 116 -5.21 -7.53 -20.28
CA PHE A 116 -4.86 -8.93 -20.12
C PHE A 116 -3.56 -9.12 -19.32
N PHE A 117 -2.51 -8.35 -19.58
CA PHE A 117 -1.23 -8.52 -18.92
C PHE A 117 -1.27 -8.04 -17.48
N ALA A 118 -1.95 -6.92 -17.20
CA ALA A 118 -2.12 -6.43 -15.83
C ALA A 118 -2.92 -7.41 -14.97
N LYS A 119 -4.05 -7.93 -15.50
CA LYS A 119 -4.87 -8.92 -14.80
C LYS A 119 -4.08 -10.20 -14.48
N ASN A 120 -3.35 -10.73 -15.46
CA ASN A 120 -2.59 -11.95 -15.24
C ASN A 120 -1.35 -11.74 -14.38
N ALA A 121 -0.72 -10.56 -14.42
CA ALA A 121 0.37 -10.23 -13.50
C ALA A 121 -0.09 -10.25 -12.05
N GLU A 122 -1.28 -9.70 -11.75
CA GLU A 122 -1.88 -9.74 -10.43
C GLU A 122 -2.18 -11.18 -9.97
N LEU A 123 -2.76 -12.01 -10.84
CA LEU A 123 -3.01 -13.43 -10.53
C LEU A 123 -1.70 -14.18 -10.26
N VAL A 124 -0.67 -13.96 -11.07
CA VAL A 124 0.65 -14.59 -10.88
C VAL A 124 1.29 -14.12 -9.57
N LEU A 125 1.17 -12.84 -9.21
CA LEU A 125 1.65 -12.34 -7.91
C LEU A 125 0.93 -13.01 -6.75
N SER A 126 -0.39 -13.15 -6.83
CA SER A 126 -1.17 -13.84 -5.80
C SER A 126 -0.72 -15.29 -5.63
N GLU A 127 -0.52 -16.03 -6.72
CA GLU A 127 -0.01 -17.40 -6.67
C GLU A 127 1.45 -17.45 -6.19
N ALA A 128 2.28 -16.47 -6.53
CA ALA A 128 3.67 -16.38 -6.04
C ALA A 128 3.68 -16.20 -4.52
N LEU A 129 2.87 -15.28 -3.99
CA LEU A 129 2.76 -15.07 -2.55
C LEU A 129 2.28 -16.34 -1.83
N LYS A 130 1.35 -17.10 -2.42
CA LYS A 130 0.93 -18.41 -1.87
C LYS A 130 2.04 -19.45 -1.93
N LEU A 131 2.79 -19.52 -3.03
CA LEU A 131 3.87 -20.48 -3.24
C LEU A 131 5.00 -20.30 -2.21
N TYR A 132 5.30 -19.04 -1.84
CA TYR A 132 6.36 -18.69 -0.88
C TYR A 132 5.83 -18.36 0.53
N LYS A 133 4.57 -18.69 0.86
CA LYS A 133 3.95 -18.31 2.14
C LYS A 133 4.62 -18.91 3.38
N ASP A 134 5.22 -20.10 3.23
CA ASP A 134 5.83 -20.84 4.34
C ASP A 134 7.28 -20.34 4.58
N ASP A 135 8.03 -20.11 3.49
CA ASP A 135 9.39 -19.56 3.54
C ASP A 135 9.40 -18.06 3.88
N LYS A 136 8.39 -17.30 3.42
CA LYS A 136 8.29 -15.82 3.47
C LYS A 136 9.56 -15.11 2.97
N ASP A 137 10.28 -15.73 2.04
CA ASP A 137 11.50 -15.20 1.47
C ASP A 137 11.20 -14.29 0.28
N ILE A 138 11.19 -12.99 0.54
CA ILE A 138 10.91 -11.97 -0.47
C ILE A 138 11.99 -11.93 -1.57
N ILE A 139 13.25 -12.21 -1.23
CA ILE A 139 14.36 -12.19 -2.18
C ILE A 139 14.21 -13.36 -3.18
N LYS A 140 13.84 -14.54 -2.69
CA LYS A 140 13.56 -15.71 -3.52
C LYS A 140 12.34 -15.49 -4.42
N LEU A 141 11.29 -14.84 -3.91
CA LEU A 141 10.12 -14.45 -4.72
C LEU A 141 10.53 -13.46 -5.83
N ILE A 142 11.25 -12.40 -5.49
CA ILE A 142 11.74 -11.40 -6.46
C ILE A 142 12.62 -12.05 -7.50
N HIS A 143 13.54 -12.95 -7.10
CA HIS A 143 14.40 -13.64 -8.04
C HIS A 143 13.62 -14.51 -9.01
N THR A 144 12.62 -15.24 -8.52
CA THR A 144 11.76 -16.09 -9.35
C THR A 144 10.97 -15.26 -10.35
N ILE A 145 10.52 -14.06 -9.96
CA ILE A 145 9.71 -13.20 -10.83
C ILE A 145 10.58 -12.40 -11.82
N ILE A 146 11.68 -11.81 -11.37
CA ILE A 146 12.42 -10.80 -12.16
C ILE A 146 13.64 -11.40 -12.86
N TYR A 147 14.37 -12.30 -12.20
CA TYR A 147 15.69 -12.76 -12.65
C TYR A 147 15.67 -14.15 -13.30
N SER A 148 14.60 -14.92 -13.15
CA SER A 148 14.44 -16.22 -13.80
C SER A 148 14.15 -16.09 -15.30
N ASP A 149 14.78 -16.96 -16.09
CA ASP A 149 14.39 -17.18 -17.48
C ASP A 149 12.98 -17.80 -17.56
N ASN A 150 12.36 -17.79 -18.75
CA ASN A 150 11.00 -18.30 -18.93
C ASN A 150 10.85 -19.78 -18.50
N ARG A 151 11.90 -20.59 -18.68
CA ARG A 151 11.87 -22.01 -18.31
C ARG A 151 11.79 -22.17 -16.80
N GLN A 152 12.61 -21.43 -16.07
CA GLN A 152 12.60 -21.40 -14.61
C GLN A 152 11.29 -20.82 -14.07
N PHE A 153 10.81 -19.71 -14.65
CA PHE A 153 9.56 -19.06 -14.29
C PHE A 153 8.37 -20.01 -14.48
N ALA A 154 8.19 -20.58 -15.67
CA ALA A 154 7.12 -21.55 -15.92
C ALA A 154 7.22 -22.81 -15.05
N LYS A 155 8.44 -23.27 -14.75
CA LYS A 155 8.65 -24.39 -13.82
C LYS A 155 8.18 -24.05 -12.40
N ALA A 156 8.43 -22.83 -11.92
CA ALA A 156 8.00 -22.39 -10.58
C ALA A 156 6.48 -22.42 -10.43
N PHE A 157 5.74 -22.05 -11.48
CA PHE A 157 4.26 -21.95 -11.45
C PHE A 157 3.52 -23.19 -11.96
N ARG A 158 4.21 -24.27 -12.33
CA ARG A 158 3.60 -25.45 -12.98
C ARG A 158 2.45 -26.11 -12.19
N ASN A 159 2.50 -26.06 -10.86
CA ASN A 159 1.50 -26.66 -9.97
C ASN A 159 0.58 -25.63 -9.30
N THR A 160 0.39 -24.48 -9.95
CA THR A 160 -0.42 -23.36 -9.45
C THR A 160 -1.61 -23.09 -10.36
N ALA A 161 -2.52 -22.22 -9.94
CA ALA A 161 -3.69 -21.85 -10.73
C ALA A 161 -3.35 -21.12 -12.04
N VAL A 162 -2.14 -20.54 -12.15
CA VAL A 162 -1.68 -19.80 -13.34
C VAL A 162 -0.90 -20.66 -14.35
N SER A 163 -0.79 -21.97 -14.11
CA SER A 163 -0.07 -22.91 -14.99
C SER A 163 -0.61 -23.00 -16.42
N GLY A 164 -1.89 -22.67 -16.63
CA GLY A 164 -2.50 -22.61 -17.96
C GLY A 164 -2.09 -21.37 -18.78
N ILE A 165 -1.52 -20.34 -18.14
CA ILE A 165 -1.19 -19.05 -18.75
C ILE A 165 0.32 -18.86 -18.82
N ILE A 166 1.04 -19.33 -17.80
CA ILE A 166 2.50 -19.33 -17.77
C ILE A 166 3.01 -20.67 -18.29
N SER A 167 3.68 -20.65 -19.45
CA SER A 167 4.15 -21.85 -20.14
C SER A 167 5.52 -21.66 -20.80
N GLU A 168 6.32 -22.74 -20.79
CA GLU A 168 7.58 -22.82 -21.54
C GLU A 168 7.36 -22.67 -23.06
N SER A 169 6.20 -23.11 -23.56
CA SER A 169 5.86 -23.08 -25.00
C SER A 169 5.26 -21.75 -25.46
N ALA A 170 4.82 -20.89 -24.54
CA ALA A 170 4.20 -19.59 -24.84
C ALA A 170 5.07 -18.45 -24.27
N LEU A 171 6.27 -18.32 -24.84
CA LEU A 171 7.31 -17.41 -24.36
C LEU A 171 6.84 -15.94 -24.33
N GLU A 172 6.24 -15.44 -25.42
CA GLU A 172 5.85 -14.03 -25.53
C GLU A 172 4.80 -13.64 -24.47
N THR A 173 3.79 -14.49 -24.28
CA THR A 173 2.74 -14.28 -23.27
C THR A 173 3.33 -14.32 -21.86
N SER A 174 4.11 -15.37 -21.55
CA SER A 174 4.70 -15.55 -20.22
C SER A 174 5.68 -14.42 -19.88
N ALA A 175 6.54 -14.03 -20.83
CA ALA A 175 7.47 -12.92 -20.68
C ALA A 175 6.76 -11.57 -20.55
N GLY A 176 5.66 -11.35 -21.29
CA GLY A 176 4.85 -10.13 -21.15
C GLY A 176 4.21 -10.00 -19.77
N ILE A 177 3.68 -11.09 -19.22
CA ILE A 177 3.13 -11.13 -17.86
C ILE A 177 4.24 -10.93 -16.83
N GLN A 178 5.37 -11.64 -16.97
CA GLN A 178 6.54 -11.52 -16.10
C GLN A 178 7.10 -10.08 -16.10
N SER A 179 7.18 -9.44 -17.27
CA SER A 179 7.63 -8.05 -17.42
C SER A 179 6.69 -7.05 -16.74
N THR A 180 5.38 -7.25 -16.91
CA THR A 180 4.36 -6.42 -16.25
C THR A 180 4.42 -6.58 -14.74
N LEU A 181 4.53 -7.81 -14.27
CA LEU A 181 4.67 -8.14 -12.86
C LEU A 181 5.94 -7.54 -12.24
N GLY A 182 7.08 -7.63 -12.93
CA GLY A 182 8.34 -7.04 -12.45
C GLY A 182 8.26 -5.53 -12.22
N LYS A 183 7.51 -4.81 -13.08
CA LYS A 183 7.25 -3.37 -12.89
C LYS A 183 6.37 -3.10 -11.66
N ASN A 184 5.36 -3.93 -11.43
CA ASN A 184 4.43 -3.77 -10.30
C ASN A 184 5.12 -3.94 -8.94
N ILE A 185 6.09 -4.85 -8.84
CA ILE A 185 6.76 -5.16 -7.57
C ILE A 185 8.12 -4.47 -7.38
N THR A 186 8.44 -3.46 -8.21
CA THR A 186 9.72 -2.74 -8.09
C THR A 186 9.89 -2.09 -6.71
N SER A 187 8.79 -1.73 -6.02
CA SER A 187 8.82 -1.20 -4.65
C SER A 187 9.24 -2.21 -3.57
N LEU A 188 9.36 -3.50 -3.92
CA LEU A 188 9.80 -4.57 -3.01
C LEU A 188 11.31 -4.86 -3.12
N GLN A 189 12.01 -4.25 -4.10
CA GLN A 189 13.46 -4.36 -4.28
C GLN A 189 14.21 -3.42 -3.35
#